data_AF-A0A1Z3NQT1-F1
#
_entry.id   AF-A0A1Z3NQT1-F1
#
_cell.length_a   1.000
_cell.length_b   1.000
_cell.length_c   1.000
_cell.angle_alpha   90.00
_cell.angle_beta   90.00
_cell.angle_gamma   90.00
#
_symmetry.space_group_name_H-M   'P 1'
#
loop_
_entity.id
_entity.type
_entity.pdbx_description
1 polymer ?
#
loop_
_entity_poly.entity_id
_entity_poly.type
_entity_poly.pdbx_seq_one_letter_code
_entity_poly.pdbx_strand_id
1 'polypeptide(L)'
;MNTVAANSSDNAMELNKGFIFYHGEDYILSENQEVVKLEPLASKALLYLIEHSERAVSVEELLVKVWGSKFKSMKVVNRCVCLARKALADDMRNPKFIKTIPKRGYKFVGHCMIKNHYLELTAH
;
A
#
# COMPACT_ATOMS: atom_id res chain seq x y z
N MET A 1 20.70 22.54 32.68
CA MET A 1 21.89 22.10 31.92
C MET A 1 21.40 21.54 30.58
N ASN A 2 21.70 22.28 29.48
CA ASN A 2 21.49 22.10 28.02
C ASN A 2 20.13 21.53 27.51
N THR A 3 19.28 22.18 26.72
CA THR A 3 19.33 23.24 25.67
C THR A 3 19.79 22.81 24.26
N VAL A 4 18.80 22.62 23.36
CA VAL A 4 18.69 23.09 21.95
C VAL A 4 17.26 22.70 21.50
N ALA A 5 16.27 23.60 21.46
CA ALA A 5 16.02 24.72 20.54
C ALA A 5 15.83 24.30 19.07
N ALA A 6 14.57 24.14 18.66
CA ALA A 6 14.01 24.40 17.31
C ALA A 6 12.65 23.66 17.19
N ASN A 7 11.52 24.19 16.75
CA ASN A 7 11.09 25.52 16.33
C ASN A 7 9.56 25.53 16.40
N SER A 8 8.97 26.58 16.99
CA SER A 8 7.63 27.01 16.63
C SER A 8 7.70 27.69 15.26
N SER A 9 7.36 26.97 14.20
CA SER A 9 7.02 27.56 12.89
C SER A 9 5.97 26.68 12.24
N ASP A 10 4.72 27.11 12.39
CA ASP A 10 3.73 27.24 11.32
C ASP A 10 4.21 26.73 9.95
N ASN A 11 4.12 25.42 9.79
CA ASN A 11 3.92 24.67 8.57
C ASN A 11 3.63 23.27 9.08
N ALA A 12 2.47 23.11 9.71
CA ALA A 12 1.77 21.84 9.64
C ALA A 12 1.41 21.65 8.16
N MET A 13 2.44 21.35 7.34
CA MET A 13 2.28 20.51 6.18
C MET A 13 1.56 19.32 6.77
N GLU A 14 0.24 19.24 6.53
CA GLU A 14 -0.53 18.02 6.64
C GLU A 14 0.33 16.96 5.96
N LEU A 15 1.13 16.27 6.76
CA LEU A 15 1.94 15.16 6.29
C LEU A 15 0.90 14.21 5.76
N ASN A 16 0.81 14.14 4.43
CA ASN A 16 -0.14 13.35 3.69
C ASN A 16 -0.37 12.06 4.48
N LYS A 17 -1.60 11.86 5.01
CA LYS A 17 -2.01 10.65 5.73
C LYS A 17 -1.91 9.46 4.78
N GLY A 18 -0.69 9.00 4.58
CA GLY A 18 -0.29 8.11 3.52
C GLY A 18 0.78 7.18 4.04
N PHE A 19 0.75 5.95 3.54
CA PHE A 19 1.68 4.91 3.95
C PHE A 19 2.85 4.82 2.97
N ILE A 20 3.98 4.30 3.45
CA ILE A 20 5.15 4.05 2.61
C ILE A 20 5.20 2.56 2.27
N PHE A 21 5.18 2.25 0.99
CA PHE A 21 5.32 0.88 0.50
C PHE A 21 6.76 0.61 0.07
N TYR A 22 7.41 -0.40 0.65
CA TYR A 22 8.78 -0.80 0.34
C TYR A 22 8.78 -2.01 -0.58
N HIS A 23 9.05 -1.77 -1.87
CA HIS A 23 8.98 -2.82 -2.91
C HIS A 23 10.02 -3.94 -2.71
N GLY A 24 11.19 -3.62 -2.14
CA GLY A 24 12.32 -4.56 -2.05
C GLY A 24 12.15 -5.69 -1.03
N GLU A 25 11.30 -5.51 -0.02
CA GLU A 25 11.20 -6.45 1.10
C GLU A 25 9.74 -6.83 1.46
N ASP A 26 8.78 -6.46 0.61
CA ASP A 26 7.35 -6.69 0.82
C ASP A 26 6.81 -6.08 2.14
N TYR A 27 7.43 -5.01 2.61
CA TYR A 27 7.03 -4.28 3.82
C TYR A 27 6.17 -3.07 3.49
N ILE A 28 5.25 -2.77 4.40
CA ILE A 28 4.50 -1.52 4.43
C ILE A 28 4.79 -0.84 5.75
N LEU A 29 5.07 0.46 5.69
CA LEU A 29 5.13 1.31 6.86
C LEU A 29 3.81 2.08 6.97
N SER A 30 3.07 1.81 8.04
CA SER A 30 1.82 2.49 8.36
C SER A 30 2.06 3.88 8.96
N GLU A 31 1.01 4.71 9.04
CA GLU A 31 1.06 6.05 9.65
C GLU A 31 1.59 6.04 11.09
N ASN A 32 1.36 4.96 11.84
CA ASN A 32 1.85 4.77 13.20
C ASN A 32 3.34 4.38 13.29
N GLN A 33 4.10 4.47 12.20
CA GLN A 33 5.48 3.99 12.08
C GLN A 33 5.65 2.49 12.34
N GLU A 34 4.58 1.71 12.20
CA GLU A 34 4.65 0.25 12.35
C GLU A 34 5.01 -0.38 11.01
N VAL A 35 6.08 -1.17 11.00
CA VAL A 35 6.48 -1.98 9.84
C VAL A 35 5.66 -3.26 9.84
N VAL A 36 4.78 -3.39 8.86
CA VAL A 36 3.96 -4.60 8.67
C VAL A 36 4.48 -5.37 7.48
N LYS A 37 4.83 -6.63 7.71
CA LYS A 37 5.20 -7.57 6.65
C LYS A 37 3.95 -8.04 5.90
N LEU A 38 3.92 -7.82 4.59
CA LEU A 38 2.92 -8.44 3.74
C LEU A 38 3.44 -9.77 3.19
N GLU A 39 2.50 -10.64 2.85
CA GLU A 39 2.83 -11.75 1.95
C GLU A 39 3.24 -11.20 0.58
N PRO A 40 4.22 -11.81 -0.11
CA PRO A 40 4.74 -11.34 -1.40
C PRO A 40 3.67 -11.29 -2.51
N LEU A 41 2.58 -12.05 -2.35
CA LEU A 41 1.44 -12.00 -3.27
C LEU A 41 0.49 -10.85 -2.94
N ALA A 42 0.32 -10.54 -1.66
CA ALA A 42 -0.50 -9.42 -1.22
C ALA A 42 0.21 -8.08 -1.51
N SER A 43 1.53 -8.02 -1.36
CA SER A 43 2.36 -6.85 -1.68
C SER A 43 2.26 -6.52 -3.17
N LYS A 44 2.43 -7.51 -4.05
CA LYS A 44 2.27 -7.35 -5.51
C LYS A 44 0.85 -6.93 -5.89
N ALA A 45 -0.17 -7.49 -5.24
CA ALA A 45 -1.55 -7.09 -5.47
C ALA A 45 -1.81 -5.64 -5.08
N LEU A 46 -1.27 -5.22 -3.94
CA LEU A 46 -1.37 -3.84 -3.48
C LEU A 46 -0.61 -2.90 -4.41
N LEU A 47 0.62 -3.24 -4.81
CA LEU A 47 1.42 -2.47 -5.75
C LEU A 47 0.67 -2.28 -7.07
N TYR A 48 0.11 -3.35 -7.62
CA TYR A 48 -0.67 -3.29 -8.85
C TYR A 48 -1.90 -2.38 -8.73
N LEU A 49 -2.57 -2.41 -7.58
CA LEU A 49 -3.69 -1.52 -7.26
C LEU A 49 -3.25 -0.06 -7.13
N ILE A 50 -2.07 0.20 -6.57
CA ILE A 50 -1.49 1.54 -6.42
C ILE A 50 -1.12 2.11 -7.80
N GLU A 51 -0.40 1.32 -8.62
CA GLU A 51 -0.01 1.70 -9.99
C GLU A 51 -1.23 1.98 -10.88
N HIS A 52 -2.34 1.29 -10.62
CA HIS A 52 -3.61 1.49 -11.32
C HIS A 52 -4.67 2.22 -10.49
N SER A 53 -4.27 3.04 -9.51
CA SER A 53 -5.18 3.76 -8.61
C SER A 53 -6.17 4.69 -9.31
N GLU A 54 -5.87 5.11 -10.53
CA GLU A 54 -6.77 5.91 -11.36
C GLU A 54 -8.06 5.17 -11.72
N ARG A 55 -8.02 3.84 -11.84
CA ARG A 55 -9.16 2.99 -12.26
C ARG A 55 -9.49 1.88 -11.26
N ALA A 56 -10.69 1.32 -11.39
CA ALA A 56 -11.04 0.11 -10.66
C ALA A 56 -10.42 -1.10 -11.36
N VAL A 57 -9.66 -1.91 -10.62
CA VAL A 57 -9.05 -3.14 -11.10
C VAL A 57 -9.95 -4.32 -10.75
N SER A 58 -10.33 -5.09 -11.77
CA SER A 58 -11.17 -6.28 -11.60
C SER A 58 -10.42 -7.37 -10.84
N VAL A 59 -11.17 -8.17 -10.07
CA VAL A 59 -10.62 -9.33 -9.35
C VAL A 59 -9.91 -10.28 -10.32
N GLU A 60 -10.50 -10.49 -11.50
CA GLU A 60 -9.94 -11.33 -12.57
C GLU A 60 -8.64 -10.76 -13.14
N GLU A 61 -8.58 -9.44 -13.36
CA GLU A 61 -7.37 -8.77 -13.85
C GLU A 61 -6.24 -8.89 -12.84
N LEU A 62 -6.53 -8.61 -11.56
CA LEU A 62 -5.60 -8.84 -10.45
C LEU A 62 -5.09 -10.29 -10.44
N LEU A 63 -6.00 -11.25 -10.62
CA LEU A 63 -5.66 -12.67 -10.63
C LEU A 63 -4.67 -13.00 -11.75
N VAL A 64 -4.96 -12.56 -12.98
CA VAL A 64 -4.11 -12.80 -14.14
C VAL A 64 -2.77 -12.07 -14.03
N LYS A 65 -2.78 -10.81 -13.60
CA LYS A 65 -1.57 -9.96 -13.60
C LYS A 65 -0.62 -10.27 -12.45
N VAL A 66 -1.15 -10.57 -11.26
CA VAL A 66 -0.33 -10.77 -10.05
C VAL A 66 -0.05 -12.26 -9.81
N TRP A 67 -1.01 -13.14 -10.06
CA TRP A 67 -0.86 -14.58 -9.84
C TRP A 67 -0.59 -15.38 -11.11
N GLY A 68 -0.79 -14.81 -12.30
CA GLY A 68 -0.62 -15.50 -13.57
C GLY A 68 -1.75 -16.48 -13.86
N SER A 69 -1.65 -17.19 -15.00
CA SER A 69 -2.62 -18.22 -15.44
C SER A 69 -2.70 -19.45 -14.51
N LYS A 70 -2.00 -19.44 -13.37
CA LYS A 70 -2.13 -20.49 -12.35
C LYS A 70 -3.44 -20.28 -11.61
N PHE A 71 -4.47 -21.01 -12.04
CA PHE A 71 -5.75 -21.24 -11.38
C PHE A 71 -5.77 -20.89 -9.88
N LYS A 72 -6.09 -19.63 -9.57
CA LYS A 72 -6.47 -19.23 -8.22
C LYS A 72 -7.89 -18.72 -8.24
N SER A 73 -8.63 -18.99 -7.19
CA SER A 73 -10.01 -18.51 -7.06
C SER A 73 -10.03 -17.04 -6.64
N MET A 74 -11.10 -16.32 -6.97
CA MET A 74 -11.38 -14.95 -6.46
C MET A 74 -11.26 -14.83 -4.92
N LYS A 75 -11.35 -15.95 -4.19
CA LYS A 75 -11.08 -16.05 -2.75
C LYS A 75 -9.65 -15.64 -2.37
N VAL A 76 -8.64 -15.97 -3.18
CA VAL A 76 -7.25 -15.58 -2.87
C VAL A 76 -7.08 -14.06 -2.95
N VAL A 77 -7.69 -13.43 -3.95
CA VAL A 77 -7.61 -11.98 -4.14
C VAL A 77 -8.30 -11.29 -2.97
N ASN A 78 -9.51 -11.74 -2.59
CA ASN A 78 -10.19 -11.24 -1.39
C ASN A 78 -9.31 -11.37 -0.14
N ARG A 79 -8.68 -12.53 0.08
CA ARG A 79 -7.79 -12.74 1.23
C ARG A 79 -6.60 -11.78 1.20
N CYS A 80 -5.93 -11.63 0.07
CA CYS A 80 -4.78 -10.75 -0.07
C CYS A 80 -5.16 -9.27 0.09
N VAL A 81 -6.31 -8.85 -0.43
CA VAL A 81 -6.86 -7.51 -0.18
C VAL A 81 -7.19 -7.32 1.30
N CYS A 82 -7.76 -8.31 1.99
CA CYS A 82 -7.98 -8.25 3.43
C CYS A 82 -6.67 -8.15 4.23
N LEU A 83 -5.62 -8.87 3.83
CA LEU A 83 -4.29 -8.76 4.45
C LEU A 83 -3.69 -7.37 4.21
N ALA A 84 -3.78 -6.85 2.99
CA ALA A 84 -3.34 -5.50 2.67
C ALA A 84 -4.11 -4.46 3.50
N ARG A 85 -5.43 -4.56 3.61
CA ARG A 85 -6.23 -3.69 4.48
C ARG A 85 -5.78 -3.75 5.94
N LYS A 86 -5.59 -4.95 6.49
CA LYS A 86 -5.11 -5.12 7.87
C LYS A 86 -3.75 -4.45 8.09
N ALA A 87 -2.83 -4.62 7.16
CA ALA A 87 -1.51 -4.01 7.25
C ALA A 87 -1.53 -2.49 7.10
N LEU A 88 -2.47 -1.98 6.31
CA LEU A 88 -2.74 -0.56 6.16
C LEU A 88 -3.55 0.03 7.33
N ALA A 89 -3.95 -0.80 8.30
CA ALA A 89 -4.94 -0.45 9.33
C ALA A 89 -6.21 0.19 8.71
N ASP A 90 -6.61 -0.29 7.53
CA ASP A 90 -7.77 0.19 6.77
C ASP A 90 -9.05 -0.48 7.26
N ASP A 91 -10.07 0.32 7.52
CA ASP A 91 -11.37 -0.13 7.99
C ASP A 91 -12.30 -0.46 6.83
N MET A 92 -12.95 -1.64 6.86
CA MET A 92 -13.90 -2.03 5.80
C MET A 92 -15.15 -1.13 5.78
N ARG A 93 -15.54 -0.56 6.95
CA ARG A 93 -16.69 0.35 7.07
C ARG A 93 -16.39 1.72 6.49
N ASN A 94 -15.15 2.19 6.59
CA ASN A 94 -14.69 3.47 6.08
C ASN A 94 -13.36 3.27 5.33
N PRO A 95 -13.41 2.71 4.10
CA PRO A 95 -12.19 2.41 3.35
C PRO A 95 -11.51 3.71 2.93
N LYS A 96 -10.38 4.01 3.56
CA LYS A 96 -9.55 5.18 3.26
C LYS A 96 -8.55 4.88 2.16
N PHE A 97 -8.11 3.63 2.06
CA PHE A 97 -7.08 3.22 1.11
C PHE A 97 -7.63 2.35 -0.01
N ILE A 98 -8.33 1.26 0.31
CA ILE A 98 -8.81 0.29 -0.69
C ILE A 98 -10.34 0.30 -0.72
N LYS A 99 -10.93 0.90 -1.75
CA LYS A 99 -12.37 0.92 -1.96
C LYS A 99 -12.82 -0.28 -2.78
N THR A 100 -13.75 -1.07 -2.25
CA THR A 100 -14.41 -2.13 -3.03
C THR A 100 -15.51 -1.50 -3.88
N ILE A 101 -15.42 -1.66 -5.20
CA ILE A 101 -16.45 -1.23 -6.14
C ILE A 101 -17.30 -2.47 -6.52
N PRO A 102 -18.56 -2.56 -6.07
CA PRO A 102 -19.40 -3.71 -6.37
C PRO A 102 -19.52 -3.88 -7.90
N LYS A 103 -19.41 -5.13 -8.36
CA LYS A 103 -19.42 -5.51 -9.79
C LYS A 103 -18.26 -4.98 -10.66
N ARG A 104 -17.28 -4.25 -10.09
CA ARG A 104 -16.07 -3.83 -10.81
C ARG A 104 -14.76 -4.32 -10.20
N GLY A 105 -14.69 -4.55 -8.90
CA GLY A 105 -13.48 -5.03 -8.23
C GLY A 105 -12.97 -4.07 -7.17
N TYR A 106 -11.67 -3.78 -7.18
CA TYR A 106 -11.01 -2.97 -6.15
C TYR A 106 -10.39 -1.73 -6.78
N LYS A 107 -10.52 -0.58 -6.10
CA LYS A 107 -9.87 0.66 -6.47
C LYS A 107 -9.04 1.16 -5.30
N PHE A 108 -7.79 1.48 -5.57
CA PHE A 108 -6.97 2.22 -4.62
C PHE A 108 -7.34 3.70 -4.69
N VAL A 109 -7.72 4.28 -3.55
CA VAL A 109 -8.12 5.69 -3.42
C VAL A 109 -7.32 6.43 -2.36
N GLY A 110 -6.38 5.74 -1.70
CA GLY A 110 -5.53 6.31 -0.68
C GLY A 110 -4.35 7.08 -1.24
N HIS A 111 -3.65 7.79 -0.36
CA HIS A 111 -2.32 8.33 -0.67
C HIS A 111 -1.27 7.31 -0.25
N CYS A 112 -0.33 6.98 -1.12
CA CYS A 112 0.82 6.16 -0.76
C CYS A 112 2.08 6.63 -1.46
N MET A 113 3.21 6.45 -0.81
CA MET A 113 4.52 6.67 -1.40
C MET A 113 5.21 5.34 -1.62
N ILE A 114 5.50 5.00 -2.87
CA ILE A 114 6.34 3.84 -3.18
C ILE A 114 7.79 4.24 -2.97
N LYS A 115 8.51 3.53 -2.11
CA LYS A 115 9.97 3.66 -1.98
C LYS A 115 10.63 2.39 -2.49
N ASN A 116 11.46 2.56 -3.52
CA ASN A 116 12.40 1.53 -3.91
C ASN A 116 13.60 1.66 -2.97
N HIS A 117 13.97 0.58 -2.27
CA HIS A 117 15.26 0.50 -1.60
C HIS A 117 16.32 0.33 -2.69
N TYR A 118 16.59 1.40 -3.44
CA TYR A 118 17.76 1.46 -4.30
C TYR A 118 18.93 1.73 -3.37
N LEU A 119 19.75 0.71 -3.16
CA LEU A 119 21.09 0.90 -2.63
C LEU A 119 21.75 2.01 -3.44
N GLU A 120 22.33 2.96 -2.73
CA GLU A 120 23.28 3.94 -3.23
C GLU A 120 24.49 3.18 -3.81
N LEU A 121 24.35 2.60 -5.01
CA LEU A 121 25.41 1.93 -5.75
C LEU A 121 25.65 2.68 -7.05
N THR A 122 25.93 3.98 -6.94
CA THR A 122 26.83 4.69 -7.85
C THR A 122 27.69 5.66 -7.05
N ALA A 123 28.40 5.14 -6.05
CA ALA A 123 29.70 5.70 -5.70
C ALA A 123 30.72 5.12 -6.69
N HIS A 124 30.99 5.84 -7.79
CA HIS A 124 32.34 6.23 -8.22
C HIS A 124 32.27 7.05 -9.50
#